data_AF-C0CR29-F1
#
_entry.id   AF-C0CR29-F1
#
_cell.length_a   1.000
_cell.length_b   1.000
_cell.length_c   1.000
_cell.angle_alpha   90.00
_cell.angle_beta   90.00
_cell.angle_gamma   90.00
#
_symmetry.space_group_name_H-M   'P 1'
#
loop_
_entity.id
_entity.type
_entity.pdbx_description
1 polymer ?
#
loop_
_entity_poly.entity_id
_entity_poly.type
_entity_poly.pdbx_seq_one_letter_code
_entity_poly.pdbx_strand_id
1 'polypeptide(L)'
;MIGKPEKIPFKVGNYIIIPFYLPHDGTPNFGFLIEHEEMGKLIYATDFEYIPFRFKVQRVQHWLIECNHMDDMVNRDSAKYSHVIKGHSSLSTVKKIIEVNKTPDLRNVILCHLSRDNADPVEMQKQIQEVAGKWCNIAVAKAGMGLKLSKYPW
;
A
#
# COMPACT_ATOMS: atom_id res chain seq x y z
N MET A 1 24.33 -5.35 -11.54
CA MET A 1 22.99 -5.92 -11.77
C MET A 1 22.17 -4.82 -12.47
N ILE A 2 21.58 -5.09 -13.63
CA ILE A 2 20.77 -4.09 -14.37
C ILE A 2 19.35 -4.16 -13.82
N GLY A 3 18.83 -3.05 -13.30
CA GLY A 3 17.45 -2.94 -12.81
C GLY A 3 16.43 -3.23 -13.92
N LYS A 4 15.21 -3.64 -13.55
CA LYS A 4 14.13 -3.82 -14.53
C LYS A 4 13.52 -2.45 -14.88
N PRO A 5 13.20 -2.19 -16.16
CA PRO A 5 12.62 -0.91 -16.56
C PRO A 5 11.25 -0.68 -15.94
N GLU A 6 10.97 0.58 -15.57
CA GLU A 6 9.68 1.00 -15.04
C GLU A 6 8.55 0.71 -16.05
N LYS A 7 7.37 0.30 -15.55
CA LYS A 7 6.14 0.05 -16.32
C LYS A 7 6.22 -1.08 -17.36
N ILE A 8 7.35 -1.77 -17.46
CA ILE A 8 7.50 -2.92 -18.35
C ILE A 8 7.29 -4.21 -17.54
N PRO A 9 6.30 -5.05 -17.91
CA PRO A 9 6.06 -6.31 -17.21
C PRO A 9 7.24 -7.26 -17.38
N PHE A 10 7.57 -7.99 -16.32
CA PHE A 10 8.51 -9.11 -16.36
C PHE A 10 8.00 -10.28 -15.51
N LYS A 11 8.52 -11.49 -15.79
CA LYS A 11 8.15 -12.71 -15.07
C LYS A 11 9.18 -13.10 -14.02
N VAL A 12 8.70 -13.59 -12.88
CA VAL A 12 9.49 -14.29 -11.86
C VAL A 12 8.71 -15.53 -11.45
N GLY A 13 9.12 -16.71 -11.90
CA GLY A 13 8.32 -17.92 -11.77
C GLY A 13 6.92 -17.72 -12.39
N ASN A 14 5.88 -18.00 -11.61
CA ASN A 14 4.48 -17.83 -12.02
C ASN A 14 3.92 -16.41 -11.81
N TYR A 15 4.76 -15.48 -11.35
CA TYR A 15 4.35 -14.10 -11.11
C TYR A 15 4.64 -13.21 -12.33
N ILE A 16 3.71 -12.31 -12.63
CA ILE A 16 3.93 -11.16 -13.52
C ILE A 16 4.08 -9.93 -12.65
N ILE A 17 5.16 -9.17 -12.84
CA ILE A 17 5.52 -8.01 -12.02
C ILE A 17 5.65 -6.79 -12.93
N ILE A 18 4.97 -5.70 -12.57
CA ILE A 18 5.09 -4.40 -13.22
C ILE A 18 5.58 -3.39 -12.17
N PRO A 19 6.84 -2.94 -12.24
CA PRO A 19 7.36 -1.91 -11.35
C PRO A 19 6.81 -0.54 -11.76
N PHE A 20 6.56 0.35 -10.80
CA PHE A 20 6.17 1.74 -11.04
C PHE A 20 6.81 2.67 -10.01
N TYR A 21 7.18 3.88 -10.44
CA TYR A 21 7.86 4.83 -9.57
C TYR A 21 6.98 5.29 -8.40
N LEU A 22 7.61 5.43 -7.23
CA LEU A 22 7.03 5.99 -6.02
C LEU A 22 7.96 7.09 -5.47
N PRO A 23 7.49 8.34 -5.31
CA PRO A 23 8.25 9.38 -4.63
C PRO A 23 8.58 8.99 -3.18
N HIS A 24 9.84 9.18 -2.77
CA HIS A 24 10.32 8.89 -1.41
C HIS A 24 11.52 9.78 -1.05
N ASP A 25 11.27 11.05 -0.70
CA ASP A 25 12.26 12.02 -0.23
C ASP A 25 13.54 12.13 -1.09
N GLY A 26 13.37 12.15 -2.43
CA GLY A 26 14.47 12.22 -3.39
C GLY A 26 15.25 10.91 -3.60
N THR A 27 14.85 9.83 -2.93
CA THR A 27 15.43 8.49 -3.11
C THR A 27 14.67 7.72 -4.19
N PRO A 28 15.34 7.13 -5.20
CA PRO A 28 14.68 6.28 -6.18
C PRO A 28 13.97 5.10 -5.50
N ASN A 29 12.66 5.03 -5.66
CA ASN A 29 11.82 4.06 -5.00
C ASN A 29 10.67 3.61 -5.91
N PHE A 30 10.21 2.38 -5.71
CA PHE A 30 9.29 1.72 -6.62
C PHE A 30 8.27 0.86 -5.87
N GLY A 31 7.04 0.95 -6.35
CA GLY A 31 5.99 -0.02 -6.03
C GLY A 31 5.89 -1.07 -7.12
N PHE A 32 5.13 -2.13 -6.85
CA PHE A 32 4.96 -3.23 -7.79
C PHE A 32 3.50 -3.64 -7.88
N LEU A 33 2.99 -3.72 -9.10
CA LEU A 33 1.78 -4.47 -9.39
C LEU A 33 2.20 -5.92 -9.68
N ILE A 34 1.82 -6.82 -8.80
CA ILE A 34 2.18 -8.24 -8.84
C ILE A 34 0.92 -9.04 -9.13
N GLU A 35 0.99 -9.92 -10.11
CA GLU A 35 -0.13 -10.77 -10.53
C GLU A 35 0.26 -12.24 -10.47
N HIS A 36 -0.65 -13.05 -9.93
CA HIS A 36 -0.58 -14.51 -9.93
C HIS A 36 -1.98 -15.08 -10.17
N GLU A 37 -2.10 -16.19 -10.90
CA GLU A 37 -3.40 -16.74 -11.33
C GLU A 37 -4.35 -17.01 -10.16
N GLU A 38 -3.85 -17.62 -9.09
CA GLU A 38 -4.63 -17.94 -7.89
C GLU A 38 -4.88 -16.74 -6.97
N MET A 39 -4.01 -15.74 -7.00
CA MET A 39 -4.05 -14.58 -6.10
C MET A 39 -4.90 -13.44 -6.68
N GLY A 40 -4.91 -13.30 -8.01
CA GLY A 40 -5.24 -12.06 -8.67
C GLY A 40 -4.07 -11.08 -8.58
N LYS A 41 -4.37 -9.81 -8.33
CA LYS A 41 -3.43 -8.69 -8.35
C LYS A 41 -3.22 -8.11 -6.95
N LEU A 42 -1.96 -7.84 -6.65
CA LEU A 42 -1.47 -7.18 -5.46
C LEU A 42 -0.75 -5.89 -5.86
N ILE A 43 -1.09 -4.79 -5.19
CA ILE A 43 -0.19 -3.62 -5.14
C ILE A 43 0.69 -3.76 -3.91
N TYR A 44 2.00 -3.73 -4.13
CA TYR A 44 3.04 -3.67 -3.10
C TYR A 44 3.67 -2.27 -3.10
N ALA A 45 3.51 -1.52 -2.00
CA ALA A 45 4.03 -0.16 -1.86
C ALA A 45 4.32 0.14 -0.38
N THR A 46 5.57 0.02 0.07
CA THR A 46 5.92 0.00 1.51
C THR A 46 6.57 1.26 2.06
N ASP A 47 7.11 2.14 1.22
CA ASP A 47 7.57 3.48 1.63
C ASP A 47 7.24 4.44 0.50
N PHE A 48 6.42 5.46 0.71
CA PHE A 48 6.12 6.46 -0.34
C PHE A 48 5.44 7.72 0.20
N GLU A 49 5.66 8.85 -0.48
CA GLU A 49 4.93 10.09 -0.22
C GLU A 49 3.47 10.00 -0.72
N TYR A 50 3.30 9.65 -1.99
CA TYR A 50 2.01 9.44 -2.63
C TYR A 50 2.13 8.46 -3.81
N ILE A 51 0.98 7.97 -4.30
CA ILE A 51 0.91 7.12 -5.50
C ILE A 51 0.40 7.96 -6.68
N PRO A 52 1.22 8.26 -7.71
CA PRO A 52 0.83 9.07 -8.87
C PRO A 52 -0.10 8.36 -9.87
N PHE A 53 -0.58 7.16 -9.54
CA PHE A 53 -1.32 6.28 -10.44
C PHE A 53 -2.66 5.84 -9.84
N ARG A 54 -3.60 5.51 -10.73
CA ARG A 54 -4.87 4.85 -10.37
C ARG A 54 -4.88 3.44 -10.96
N PHE A 55 -5.34 2.49 -10.15
CA PHE A 55 -5.41 1.07 -10.43
C PHE A 55 -6.85 0.54 -10.51
N LYS A 56 -7.86 1.43 -10.52
CA LYS A 56 -9.28 1.05 -10.58
C LYS A 56 -9.61 0.15 -11.77
N VAL A 57 -9.04 0.44 -12.94
CA VAL A 57 -9.26 -0.35 -14.17
C VAL A 57 -8.63 -1.75 -14.07
N GLN A 58 -7.53 -1.87 -13.34
CA GLN A 58 -6.81 -3.12 -13.11
C GLN A 58 -7.57 -4.05 -12.15
N ARG A 59 -8.58 -3.53 -11.42
CA ARG A 59 -9.42 -4.27 -10.47
C ARG A 59 -8.58 -5.06 -9.46
N VAL A 60 -7.69 -4.35 -8.76
CA VAL A 60 -6.77 -4.92 -7.78
C VAL A 60 -7.54 -5.52 -6.60
N GLN A 61 -7.19 -6.76 -6.23
CA GLN A 61 -7.79 -7.49 -5.11
C GLN A 61 -7.08 -7.17 -3.79
N HIS A 62 -5.77 -7.02 -3.81
CA HIS A 62 -4.95 -6.94 -2.61
C HIS A 62 -4.06 -5.70 -2.61
N TRP A 63 -3.93 -5.07 -1.46
CA TRP A 63 -2.99 -3.99 -1.22
C TRP A 63 -2.12 -4.37 -0.03
N LEU A 64 -0.81 -4.38 -0.20
CA LEU A 64 0.17 -4.27 0.89
C LEU A 64 0.77 -2.87 0.78
N ILE A 65 0.31 -1.99 1.65
CA ILE A 65 0.51 -0.56 1.53
C ILE A 65 1.01 0.02 2.84
N GLU A 66 1.99 0.90 2.75
CA GLU A 66 2.39 1.74 3.86
C GLU A 66 1.20 2.55 4.36
N CYS A 67 1.08 2.66 5.68
CA CYS A 67 0.26 3.67 6.32
C CYS A 67 1.05 4.11 7.54
N ASN A 68 1.96 5.05 7.34
CA ASN A 68 3.03 5.29 8.29
C ASN A 68 2.55 6.08 9.51
N HIS A 69 1.77 7.12 9.31
CA HIS A 69 1.39 8.01 10.41
C HIS A 69 -0.03 8.52 10.28
N MET A 70 -0.62 8.87 11.41
CA MET A 70 -1.84 9.68 11.47
C MET A 70 -1.48 11.14 11.22
N ASP A 71 -2.31 11.82 10.43
CA ASP A 71 -2.05 13.18 9.92
C ASP A 71 -1.83 14.23 11.02
N ASP A 72 -2.45 14.03 12.19
CA ASP A 72 -2.42 14.92 13.35
C ASP A 72 -1.35 14.56 14.39
N MET A 73 -0.72 13.38 14.28
CA MET A 73 0.26 12.90 15.26
C MET A 73 1.70 13.30 14.92
N VAL A 74 1.98 13.82 13.72
CA VAL A 74 3.35 14.19 13.34
C VAL A 74 3.76 15.53 13.96
N ASN A 75 4.79 15.51 14.80
CA ASN A 75 5.37 16.72 15.38
C ASN A 75 6.05 17.60 14.29
N ARG A 76 5.49 18.79 14.06
CA ARG A 76 5.97 19.77 13.06
C ARG A 76 7.31 20.42 13.41
N ASP A 77 7.63 20.48 14.70
CA ASP A 77 8.88 21.07 15.19
C ASP A 77 10.03 20.05 15.21
N SER A 78 9.76 18.80 14.88
CA SER A 78 10.78 17.76 14.77
C SER A 78 11.68 18.00 13.57
N ALA A 79 13.00 17.87 13.76
CA ALA A 79 13.97 17.86 12.66
C ALA A 79 13.67 16.78 11.60
N LYS A 80 12.92 15.72 11.96
CA LYS A 80 12.51 14.64 11.06
C LYS A 80 11.22 14.94 10.27
N TYR A 81 10.52 16.03 10.56
CA TYR A 81 9.21 16.33 9.97
C TYR A 81 9.23 16.29 8.45
N SER A 82 10.19 16.99 7.81
CA SER A 82 10.31 17.01 6.34
C SER A 82 10.48 15.61 5.75
N HIS A 83 11.33 14.79 6.37
CA HIS A 83 11.59 13.42 5.92
C HIS A 83 10.34 12.54 6.04
N VAL A 84 9.61 12.66 7.15
CA VAL A 84 8.36 11.90 7.35
C VAL A 84 7.34 12.26 6.28
N ILE A 85 7.08 13.55 6.06
CA ILE A 85 6.02 13.99 5.15
C ILE A 85 6.38 13.76 3.67
N LYS A 86 7.67 13.80 3.29
CA LYS A 86 8.13 13.57 1.91
C LYS A 86 8.53 12.12 1.61
N GLY A 87 8.73 11.32 2.65
CA GLY A 87 9.17 9.93 2.53
C GLY A 87 8.03 8.95 2.71
N HIS A 88 7.06 9.26 3.57
CA HIS A 88 6.12 8.28 4.08
C HIS A 88 4.67 8.75 4.00
N SER A 89 3.77 7.79 3.82
CA SER A 89 2.36 8.06 3.56
C SER A 89 1.55 8.22 4.84
N SER A 90 0.63 9.19 4.81
CA SER A 90 -0.30 9.43 5.92
C SER A 90 -1.57 8.59 5.82
N LEU A 91 -2.31 8.46 6.93
CA LEU A 91 -3.62 7.82 6.96
C LEU A 91 -4.59 8.43 5.94
N SER A 92 -4.68 9.76 5.84
CA SER A 92 -5.55 10.40 4.85
C SER A 92 -5.16 10.09 3.41
N THR A 93 -3.85 9.98 3.13
CA THR A 93 -3.31 9.60 1.82
C THR A 93 -3.74 8.18 1.46
N VAL A 94 -3.56 7.23 2.37
CA VAL A 94 -3.95 5.84 2.16
C VAL A 94 -5.47 5.70 2.02
N LYS A 95 -6.25 6.40 2.85
CA LYS A 95 -7.72 6.46 2.71
C LYS A 95 -8.11 6.89 1.30
N LYS A 96 -7.46 7.93 0.77
CA LYS A 96 -7.76 8.42 -0.58
C LYS A 96 -7.39 7.42 -1.66
N ILE A 97 -6.22 6.78 -1.54
CA ILE A 97 -5.76 5.73 -2.47
C ILE A 97 -6.77 4.58 -2.53
N ILE A 98 -7.23 4.09 -1.37
CA ILE A 98 -8.22 3.01 -1.32
C ILE A 98 -9.56 3.48 -1.88
N GLU A 99 -10.04 4.67 -1.51
CA GLU A 99 -11.31 5.21 -1.99
C GLU A 99 -11.38 5.30 -3.52
N VAL A 100 -10.32 5.82 -4.18
CA VAL A 100 -10.33 6.00 -5.64
C VAL A 100 -10.14 4.69 -6.41
N ASN A 101 -9.56 3.68 -5.78
CA ASN A 101 -9.21 2.41 -6.42
C ASN A 101 -10.12 1.23 -6.02
N LYS A 102 -10.95 1.37 -4.98
CA LYS A 102 -11.84 0.28 -4.56
C LYS A 102 -12.78 -0.14 -5.68
N THR A 103 -12.94 -1.44 -5.80
CA THR A 103 -13.87 -2.12 -6.71
C THR A 103 -14.56 -3.25 -5.94
N PRO A 104 -15.62 -3.87 -6.47
CA PRO A 104 -16.20 -5.08 -5.88
C PRO A 104 -15.21 -6.25 -5.73
N ASP A 105 -14.04 -6.19 -6.38
CA ASP A 105 -13.00 -7.21 -6.29
C ASP A 105 -12.01 -6.95 -5.14
N LEU A 106 -12.05 -5.79 -4.48
CA LEU A 106 -11.16 -5.50 -3.35
C LEU A 106 -11.42 -6.53 -2.24
N ARG A 107 -10.35 -7.21 -1.80
CA ARG A 107 -10.37 -8.27 -0.78
C ARG A 107 -9.57 -7.89 0.44
N ASN A 108 -8.32 -7.48 0.26
CA ASN A 108 -7.40 -7.19 1.35
C ASN A 108 -6.78 -5.81 1.22
N VAL A 109 -6.75 -5.07 2.33
CA VAL A 109 -5.83 -3.94 2.51
C VAL A 109 -5.00 -4.24 3.76
N ILE A 110 -3.70 -4.40 3.56
CA ILE A 110 -2.73 -4.80 4.58
C ILE A 110 -1.85 -3.58 4.83
N LEU A 111 -2.05 -2.95 5.97
CA LEU A 111 -1.28 -1.80 6.41
C LEU A 111 0.07 -2.27 6.94
N CYS A 112 1.14 -1.63 6.50
CA CYS A 112 2.50 -1.91 6.95
C CYS A 112 3.27 -0.61 7.19
N HIS A 113 4.49 -0.73 7.73
CA HIS A 113 5.40 0.41 7.94
C HIS A 113 4.79 1.52 8.81
N LEU A 114 3.96 1.16 9.80
CA LEU A 114 3.43 2.10 10.79
C LEU A 114 4.59 2.66 11.63
N SER A 115 4.56 3.97 11.85
CA SER A 115 5.43 4.70 12.77
C SER A 115 5.20 4.18 14.18
N ARG A 116 6.28 4.05 14.95
CA ARG A 116 6.18 3.67 16.36
C ARG A 116 5.42 4.72 17.19
N ASP A 117 5.66 5.99 16.89
CA ASP A 117 5.26 7.10 17.76
C ASP A 117 4.06 7.88 17.20
N ASN A 118 3.80 7.78 15.90
CA ASN A 118 2.78 8.60 15.21
C ASN A 118 1.64 7.75 14.60
N ALA A 119 1.39 6.55 15.11
CA ALA A 119 0.37 5.65 14.59
C ALA A 119 -0.43 5.00 15.71
N ASP A 120 -1.75 4.92 15.53
CA ASP A 120 -2.64 4.04 16.27
C ASP A 120 -3.13 2.93 15.31
N PRO A 121 -2.57 1.71 15.41
CA PRO A 121 -2.95 0.61 14.53
C PRO A 121 -4.45 0.30 14.52
N VAL A 122 -5.12 0.43 15.66
CA VAL A 122 -6.54 0.09 15.81
C VAL A 122 -7.40 1.13 15.11
N GLU A 123 -7.12 2.42 15.36
CA GLU A 123 -7.86 3.51 14.73
C GLU A 123 -7.58 3.59 13.22
N MET A 124 -6.33 3.39 12.79
CA MET A 124 -5.98 3.35 11.37
C MET A 124 -6.69 2.20 10.64
N GLN A 125 -6.70 1.00 11.23
CA GLN A 125 -7.44 -0.14 10.66
C GLN A 125 -8.93 0.18 10.51
N LYS A 126 -9.54 0.76 11.54
CA LYS A 126 -10.97 1.15 11.53
C LYS A 126 -11.27 2.21 10.45
N GLN A 127 -10.48 3.27 10.36
CA GLN A 127 -10.71 4.32 9.36
C GLN A 127 -10.48 3.85 7.93
N ILE A 128 -9.55 2.91 7.72
CA ILE A 128 -9.37 2.27 6.41
C ILE A 128 -10.55 1.35 6.10
N GLN A 129 -11.10 0.63 7.08
CA GLN A 129 -12.30 -0.20 6.90
C GLN A 129 -13.51 0.62 6.45
N GLU A 130 -13.70 1.82 7.00
CA GLU A 130 -14.79 2.73 6.63
C GLU A 130 -14.76 3.08 5.13
N VAL A 131 -13.57 3.32 4.57
CA VAL A 131 -13.44 3.67 3.14
C VAL A 131 -13.42 2.44 2.22
N ALA A 132 -12.80 1.33 2.65
CA ALA A 132 -12.69 0.09 1.88
C ALA A 132 -14.04 -0.64 1.76
N GLY A 133 -14.90 -0.51 2.77
CA GLY A 133 -16.20 -1.15 2.86
C GLY A 133 -16.15 -2.51 3.57
N LYS A 134 -17.29 -2.91 4.15
CA LYS A 134 -17.43 -4.03 5.11
C LYS A 134 -16.97 -5.42 4.63
N TRP A 135 -16.81 -5.61 3.32
CA TRP A 135 -16.42 -6.91 2.73
C TRP A 135 -14.92 -7.02 2.45
N CYS A 136 -14.17 -5.95 2.66
CA CYS A 136 -12.71 -5.96 2.58
C CYS A 136 -12.13 -6.27 3.95
N ASN A 137 -11.21 -7.23 4.01
CA ASN A 137 -10.40 -7.51 5.19
C ASN A 137 -9.30 -6.45 5.32
N ILE A 138 -9.27 -5.74 6.44
CA ILE A 138 -8.19 -4.79 6.76
C ILE A 138 -7.31 -5.42 7.82
N ALA A 139 -6.01 -5.55 7.54
CA ALA A 139 -5.04 -6.13 8.44
C ALA A 139 -3.90 -5.15 8.71
N VAL A 140 -3.31 -5.23 9.90
CA VAL A 140 -2.04 -4.56 10.22
C VAL A 140 -0.94 -5.62 10.25
N ALA A 141 0.06 -5.49 9.39
CA ALA A 141 1.16 -6.43 9.27
C ALA A 141 1.98 -6.48 10.57
N LYS A 142 2.33 -7.69 11.01
CA LYS A 142 3.19 -7.96 12.16
C LYS A 142 4.18 -9.07 11.86
N ALA A 143 5.29 -9.11 12.58
CA ALA A 143 6.30 -10.15 12.43
C ALA A 143 5.67 -11.56 12.56
N GLY A 144 5.99 -12.43 11.60
CA GLY A 144 5.47 -13.80 11.56
C GLY A 144 4.02 -13.95 11.09
N MET A 145 3.34 -12.87 10.67
CA MET A 145 1.99 -12.96 10.14
C MET A 145 1.96 -13.67 8.78
N GLY A 146 1.11 -14.69 8.65
CA GLY A 146 0.70 -15.25 7.37
C GLY A 146 -0.71 -14.79 7.01
N LEU A 147 -0.94 -14.43 5.75
CA LEU A 147 -2.26 -14.14 5.20
C LEU A 147 -2.39 -14.82 3.84
N LYS A 148 -3.43 -15.64 3.66
CA LYS A 148 -3.72 -16.26 2.37
C LYS A 148 -4.38 -15.23 1.45
N LEU A 149 -3.78 -15.01 0.28
CA LEU A 149 -4.35 -14.16 -0.76
C LEU A 149 -5.01 -15.04 -1.83
N SER A 150 -6.24 -14.70 -2.20
CA SER A 150 -7.01 -15.42 -3.23
C SER A 150 -7.66 -14.40 -4.18
N LYS A 151 -7.75 -14.78 -5.45
CA LYS A 151 -8.46 -14.03 -6.48
C LYS A 151 -9.96 -13.98 -6.19
N TYR A 152 -10.47 -15.06 -5.60
CA TYR A 152 -11.89 -15.25 -5.32
C TYR A 152 -12.17 -15.11 -3.82
N PRO A 153 -13.38 -14.71 -3.43
CA PRO A 153 -13.75 -14.56 -2.02
C PRO A 153 -14.04 -15.89 -1.28
N TRP A 154 -13.86 -17.05 -1.93
CA TRP A 154 -14.07 -18.40 -1.39
C TRP A 154 -12.82 -19.27 -1.58
#